data_AF-A0A7T8GX43-F1
#
_entry.id   AF-A0A7T8GX43-F1
#
_cell.length_a   1.000
_cell.length_b   1.000
_cell.length_c   1.000
_cell.angle_alpha   90.00
_cell.angle_beta   90.00
_cell.angle_gamma   90.00
#
_symmetry.space_group_name_H-M   'P 1'
#
loop_
_entity.id
_entity.type
_entity.pdbx_description
1 polymer ?
#
loop_
_entity_poly.entity_id
_entity_poly.type
_entity_poly.pdbx_seq_one_letter_code
_entity_poly.pdbx_strand_id
1 'polypeptide(L)'
;INDGDGGSDLICPNCKKTAVCQGKDLSYICESCKTPFPEGRDTLIQHYEALEDILEDPMRCSVEDFEAFILERKDVLHPRNLIFIRLMYSLIGFYGRLSGYEMHQMTAKMLKRKWEAGEEVRKALEAFDHGISTYKGKCNE
;
A
#
# COMPACT_ATOMS: atom_id res chain seq x y z
N ILE A 1 2.77 -15.62 -17.89
CA ILE A 1 1.77 -15.68 -16.80
C ILE A 1 2.59 -15.64 -15.53
N ASN A 2 2.64 -14.51 -14.84
CA ASN A 2 3.29 -14.39 -13.53
C ASN A 2 2.16 -14.51 -12.51
N ASP A 3 1.83 -15.75 -12.17
CA ASP A 3 0.83 -16.08 -11.17
C ASP A 3 1.39 -15.74 -9.79
N GLY A 4 0.86 -14.69 -9.15
CA GLY A 4 0.91 -14.54 -7.70
C GLY A 4 1.87 -13.53 -7.08
N ASP A 5 2.44 -12.59 -7.83
CA ASP A 5 3.43 -11.62 -7.31
C ASP A 5 2.85 -10.19 -7.36
N GLY A 6 2.70 -9.55 -6.21
CA GLY A 6 2.19 -8.18 -6.17
C GLY A 6 1.82 -7.70 -4.78
N GLY A 7 1.42 -8.61 -3.89
CA GLY A 7 0.89 -8.26 -2.57
C GLY A 7 1.94 -7.96 -1.51
N SER A 8 3.14 -8.53 -1.66
CA SER A 8 4.25 -8.43 -0.70
C SER A 8 5.50 -7.76 -1.28
N ASP A 9 5.37 -7.15 -2.47
CA ASP A 9 6.49 -6.53 -3.18
C ASP A 9 7.17 -5.45 -2.32
N LEU A 10 8.50 -5.44 -2.33
CA LEU A 10 9.32 -4.42 -1.66
C LEU A 10 10.13 -3.63 -2.69
N ILE A 11 10.65 -2.49 -2.26
CA ILE A 11 11.61 -1.70 -3.05
C ILE A 11 13.02 -2.20 -2.72
N CYS A 12 13.78 -2.52 -3.76
CA CYS A 12 15.16 -2.94 -3.62
C CYS A 12 16.01 -1.80 -3.05
N PRO A 13 16.78 -2.02 -1.96
CA PRO A 13 17.63 -0.99 -1.38
C PRO A 13 18.75 -0.53 -2.32
N ASN A 14 19.20 -1.41 -3.23
CA ASN A 14 20.31 -1.15 -4.14
C ASN A 14 19.89 -0.35 -5.39
N CYS A 15 18.87 -0.79 -6.12
CA CYS A 15 18.49 -0.19 -7.40
C CYS A 15 17.13 0.52 -7.41
N LYS A 16 16.42 0.55 -6.27
CA LYS A 16 15.08 1.17 -6.11
C LYS A 16 13.99 0.62 -7.03
N LYS A 17 14.24 -0.53 -7.66
CA LYS A 17 13.25 -1.29 -8.44
C LYS A 17 12.61 -2.38 -7.57
N THR A 18 11.66 -3.11 -8.11
CA THR A 18 10.89 -4.12 -7.38
C THR A 18 11.78 -5.29 -6.92
N ALA A 19 11.61 -5.66 -5.66
CA ALA A 19 12.10 -6.89 -5.06
C ALA A 19 10.91 -7.78 -4.70
N VAL A 20 10.94 -9.00 -5.22
CA VAL A 20 9.86 -9.97 -5.08
C VAL A 20 10.32 -11.15 -4.23
N CYS A 21 9.38 -11.77 -3.54
CA CYS A 21 9.64 -12.94 -2.72
C CYS A 21 9.74 -14.18 -3.61
N GLN A 22 10.90 -14.84 -3.63
CA GLN A 22 11.08 -16.08 -4.37
C GLN A 22 10.62 -17.27 -3.53
N GLY A 23 9.74 -18.09 -4.10
CA GLY A 23 9.02 -19.16 -3.41
C GLY A 23 9.92 -20.26 -2.82
N LYS A 24 9.52 -20.73 -1.62
CA LYS A 24 10.10 -21.69 -0.65
C LYS A 24 10.99 -21.10 0.44
N ASP A 25 11.97 -20.28 0.10
CA ASP A 25 12.95 -19.81 1.10
C ASP A 25 12.57 -18.44 1.71
N LEU A 26 11.44 -17.86 1.27
CA LEU A 26 11.00 -16.50 1.64
C LEU A 26 12.09 -15.44 1.41
N SER A 27 12.99 -15.71 0.46
CA SER A 27 14.10 -14.82 0.14
C SER A 27 13.65 -13.79 -0.89
N TYR A 28 13.88 -12.51 -0.60
CA TYR A 28 13.58 -11.46 -1.56
C TYR A 28 14.72 -11.33 -2.55
N ILE A 29 14.40 -11.24 -3.83
CA ILE A 29 15.39 -10.99 -4.88
C ILE A 29 14.87 -9.84 -5.75
N CYS A 30 15.74 -8.87 -6.03
CA CYS A 30 15.39 -7.80 -6.95
C CYS A 30 15.21 -8.34 -8.37
N GLU A 31 14.09 -8.01 -9.01
CA GLU A 31 13.81 -8.44 -10.37
C GLU A 31 14.82 -7.91 -11.39
N SER A 32 15.38 -6.72 -11.12
CA SER A 32 16.24 -6.00 -12.05
C SER A 32 17.74 -6.20 -11.84
N CYS A 33 18.26 -5.98 -10.63
CA CYS A 33 19.69 -6.14 -10.36
C CYS A 33 20.05 -7.55 -9.86
N LYS A 34 19.06 -8.42 -9.62
CA LYS A 34 19.23 -9.78 -9.08
C LYS A 34 19.96 -9.83 -7.72
N THR A 35 20.13 -8.69 -7.05
CA THR A 35 20.69 -8.62 -5.71
C THR A 35 19.72 -9.29 -4.73
N PRO A 36 20.18 -10.28 -3.93
CA PRO A 36 19.41 -10.84 -2.84
C PRO A 36 19.13 -9.77 -1.78
N PHE A 37 17.95 -9.80 -1.19
CA PHE A 37 17.53 -8.96 -0.08
C PHE A 37 17.11 -9.87 1.09
N PRO A 38 18.08 -10.42 1.84
CA PRO A 38 17.80 -11.41 2.88
C PRO A 38 16.92 -10.84 4.01
N GLU A 39 17.03 -9.55 4.33
CA GLU A 39 16.22 -8.88 5.36
C GLU A 39 14.82 -8.49 4.88
N GLY A 40 14.45 -8.78 3.62
CA GLY A 40 13.16 -8.36 3.05
C GLY A 40 11.96 -8.92 3.81
N ARG A 41 12.02 -10.18 4.24
CA ARG A 41 10.96 -10.81 5.04
C ARG A 41 10.73 -10.08 6.35
N ASP A 42 11.81 -9.84 7.11
CA ASP A 42 11.72 -9.23 8.43
C ASP A 42 11.29 -7.76 8.32
N THR A 43 11.74 -7.07 7.27
CA THR A 43 11.29 -5.71 6.93
C THR A 43 9.78 -5.67 6.67
N LEU A 44 9.24 -6.64 5.92
CA LEU A 44 7.80 -6.72 5.67
C LEU A 44 7.02 -6.94 6.97
N ILE A 45 7.48 -7.86 7.83
CA ILE A 45 6.85 -8.16 9.12
C ILE A 45 6.84 -6.92 10.02
N GLN A 46 7.98 -6.23 10.14
CA GLN A 46 8.08 -4.98 10.92
C GLN A 46 7.08 -3.91 10.44
N HIS A 47 6.92 -3.75 9.12
CA HIS A 47 5.95 -2.80 8.58
C HIS A 47 4.49 -3.25 8.78
N TYR A 48 4.23 -4.55 8.84
CA TYR A 48 2.92 -5.09 9.15
C TYR A 48 2.56 -4.89 10.62
N GLU A 49 3.49 -5.14 11.55
CA GLU A 49 3.29 -4.88 12.98
C GLU A 49 3.05 -3.39 13.23
N ALA A 50 3.88 -2.52 12.65
CA ALA A 50 3.71 -1.07 12.75
C ALA A 50 2.36 -0.58 12.16
N LEU A 51 1.83 -1.27 11.15
CA LEU A 51 0.51 -0.99 10.60
C LEU A 51 -0.60 -1.34 11.60
N GLU A 52 -0.54 -2.50 12.24
CA GLU A 52 -1.55 -2.89 13.23
C GLU A 52 -1.49 -1.95 14.45
N ASP A 53 -0.29 -1.59 14.92
CA ASP A 53 -0.11 -0.67 16.04
C ASP A 53 -0.75 0.71 15.78
N ILE A 54 -0.56 1.29 14.59
CA ILE A 54 -1.14 2.60 14.26
C ILE A 54 -2.66 2.53 14.00
N LEU A 55 -3.17 1.35 13.62
CA LEU A 55 -4.60 1.13 13.39
C LEU A 55 -5.37 0.71 14.64
N GLU A 56 -4.69 0.26 15.70
CA GLU A 56 -5.32 -0.13 16.97
C GLU A 56 -5.98 1.08 17.66
N ASP A 57 -5.32 2.25 17.64
CA ASP A 57 -5.90 3.50 18.15
C ASP A 57 -5.77 4.66 17.14
N PRO A 58 -6.70 4.74 16.17
CA PRO A 58 -6.70 5.79 15.15
C PRO A 58 -6.96 7.19 15.73
N MET A 59 -7.52 7.31 16.95
CA MET A 59 -7.80 8.61 17.56
C MET A 59 -6.55 9.24 18.18
N ARG A 60 -5.46 8.48 18.36
CA ARG A 60 -4.16 8.99 18.81
C ARG A 60 -3.30 9.59 17.70
N CYS A 61 -3.67 9.38 16.44
CA CYS A 61 -2.88 9.79 15.29
C CYS A 61 -3.59 10.92 14.54
N SER A 62 -2.90 12.02 14.26
CA SER A 62 -3.42 13.05 13.36
C SER A 62 -3.35 12.59 11.90
N VAL A 63 -4.10 13.25 11.01
CA VAL A 63 -4.03 12.93 9.57
C VAL A 63 -2.62 13.21 9.05
N GLU A 64 -1.97 14.26 9.55
CA GLU A 64 -0.61 14.66 9.22
C GLU A 64 0.42 13.61 9.65
N ASP A 65 0.30 13.09 10.87
CA ASP A 65 1.18 12.02 11.37
C ASP A 65 1.01 10.75 10.53
N PHE A 66 -0.23 10.45 10.13
CA PHE A 66 -0.52 9.31 9.27
C PHE A 66 0.02 9.50 7.84
N GLU A 67 -0.03 10.71 7.29
CA GLU A 67 0.61 11.03 6.01
C GLU A 67 2.13 10.91 6.08
N ALA A 68 2.75 11.37 7.17
CA ALA A 68 4.19 11.22 7.40
C ALA A 68 4.58 9.74 7.49
N PHE A 69 3.80 8.94 8.22
CA PHE A 69 4.00 7.50 8.34
C PHE A 69 3.95 6.76 7.00
N ILE A 70 3.04 7.17 6.10
CA ILE A 70 2.95 6.65 4.73
C ILE A 70 4.16 7.07 3.91
N LEU A 71 4.59 8.34 4.02
CA LEU A 71 5.70 8.88 3.25
C LEU A 71 7.01 8.13 3.54
N GLU A 72 7.30 7.85 4.82
CA GLU A 72 8.47 7.07 5.24
C GLU A 72 8.51 5.67 4.62
N ARG A 73 7.34 5.06 4.44
CA ARG A 73 7.22 3.68 3.92
C ARG A 73 7.20 3.61 2.41
N LYS A 74 7.04 4.73 1.72
CA LYS A 74 7.03 4.80 0.24
C LYS A 74 8.36 4.40 -0.39
N ASP A 75 9.47 4.52 0.36
CA ASP A 75 10.80 4.16 -0.11
C ASP A 75 11.15 2.68 0.11
N VAL A 76 10.32 1.96 0.86
CA VAL A 76 10.54 0.55 1.27
C VAL A 76 9.45 -0.36 0.72
N LEU A 77 8.20 0.03 0.83
CA LEU A 77 7.04 -0.72 0.33
C LEU A 77 6.78 -0.35 -1.11
N HIS A 78 6.63 -1.35 -1.97
CA HIS A 78 6.19 -1.10 -3.34
C HIS A 78 4.75 -0.55 -3.33
N PRO A 79 4.35 0.34 -4.26
CA PRO A 79 2.98 0.88 -4.30
C PRO A 79 1.87 -0.17 -4.44
N ARG A 80 2.20 -1.37 -4.94
CA ARG A 80 1.27 -2.52 -5.01
C ARG A 80 1.21 -3.33 -3.72
N ASN A 81 2.12 -3.11 -2.77
CA ASN A 81 2.14 -3.85 -1.52
C ASN A 81 0.82 -3.64 -0.75
N LEU A 82 0.24 -4.73 -0.24
CA LEU A 82 -1.04 -4.71 0.45
C LEU A 82 -1.01 -3.85 1.72
N ILE A 83 0.13 -3.77 2.40
CA ILE A 83 0.33 -2.90 3.57
C ILE A 83 0.18 -1.44 3.12
N PHE A 84 0.82 -1.06 2.01
CA PHE A 84 0.73 0.30 1.48
C PHE A 84 -0.70 0.65 1.05
N ILE A 85 -1.38 -0.27 0.36
CA ILE A 85 -2.78 -0.09 -0.04
C ILE A 85 -3.69 0.06 1.17
N ARG A 86 -3.50 -0.77 2.21
CA ARG A 86 -4.27 -0.68 3.45
C ARG A 86 -4.05 0.65 4.18
N LEU A 87 -2.81 1.15 4.21
CA LEU A 87 -2.52 2.49 4.74
C LEU A 87 -3.26 3.58 3.95
N MET A 88 -3.13 3.59 2.63
CA MET A 88 -3.77 4.60 1.80
C MET A 88 -5.30 4.55 1.92
N TYR A 89 -5.89 3.36 2.00
CA TYR A 89 -7.31 3.18 2.24
C TYR A 89 -7.76 3.76 3.60
N SER A 90 -6.99 3.51 4.66
CA SER A 90 -7.24 4.10 5.98
C SER A 90 -7.13 5.62 5.96
N LEU A 91 -6.14 6.18 5.26
CA LEU A 91 -5.96 7.64 5.10
C LEU A 91 -7.21 8.29 4.49
N ILE A 92 -7.74 7.71 3.40
CA ILE A 92 -8.98 8.20 2.75
C ILE A 92 -10.15 8.22 3.74
N GLY A 93 -10.22 7.21 4.61
CA GLY A 93 -11.21 7.12 5.66
C GLY A 93 -11.00 8.14 6.78
N PHE A 94 -9.77 8.52 7.11
CA PHE A 94 -9.48 9.54 8.11
C PHE A 94 -9.86 10.94 7.62
N TYR A 95 -9.65 11.21 6.32
CA TYR A 95 -10.23 12.38 5.65
C TYR A 95 -11.76 12.30 5.63
N GLY A 96 -12.40 12.99 6.57
CA GLY A 96 -13.85 13.06 6.74
C GLY A 96 -14.35 12.51 8.07
N ARG A 97 -13.50 11.86 8.87
CA ARG A 97 -13.86 11.28 10.18
C ARG A 97 -13.05 11.81 11.35
N LEU A 98 -11.79 12.22 11.15
CA LEU A 98 -10.98 12.78 12.22
C LEU A 98 -11.26 14.28 12.41
N SER A 99 -11.11 14.73 13.66
CA SER A 99 -11.30 16.13 14.06
C SER A 99 -10.41 17.06 13.23
N GLY A 100 -10.95 18.18 12.73
CA GLY A 100 -10.24 19.11 11.85
C GLY A 100 -10.17 18.68 10.38
N TYR A 101 -10.55 17.44 10.08
CA TYR A 101 -10.65 16.87 8.74
C TYR A 101 -12.06 16.36 8.42
N GLU A 102 -13.04 16.71 9.25
CA GLU A 102 -14.44 16.34 9.07
C GLU A 102 -14.97 16.90 7.74
N MET A 103 -15.91 16.18 7.11
CA MET A 103 -16.37 16.49 5.74
C MET A 103 -16.80 17.96 5.56
N HIS A 104 -17.43 18.55 6.56
CA HIS A 104 -17.91 19.94 6.52
C HIS A 104 -16.79 20.99 6.74
N GLN A 105 -15.64 20.58 7.26
CA GLN A 105 -14.47 21.41 7.56
C GLN A 105 -13.37 21.26 6.49
N MET A 106 -13.52 20.30 5.56
CA MET A 106 -12.50 20.02 4.55
C MET A 106 -12.33 21.18 3.58
N THR A 107 -11.08 21.65 3.45
CA THR A 107 -10.71 22.61 2.42
C THR A 107 -10.57 21.95 1.05
N ALA A 108 -10.58 22.74 -0.03
CA ALA A 108 -10.33 22.24 -1.38
C ALA A 108 -8.97 21.51 -1.50
N LYS A 109 -7.96 21.92 -0.73
CA LYS A 109 -6.65 21.23 -0.68
C LYS A 109 -6.78 19.83 -0.08
N MET A 110 -7.52 19.69 1.02
CA MET A 110 -7.75 18.39 1.68
C MET A 110 -8.56 17.44 0.79
N LEU A 111 -9.59 17.97 0.10
CA LEU A 111 -10.37 17.20 -0.86
C LEU A 111 -9.52 16.70 -2.03
N LYS A 112 -8.65 17.57 -2.57
CA LYS A 112 -7.70 17.17 -3.63
C LYS A 112 -6.77 16.07 -3.13
N ARG A 113 -6.22 16.19 -1.92
CA ARG A 113 -5.32 15.17 -1.36
C ARG A 113 -6.02 13.83 -1.15
N LYS A 114 -7.27 13.85 -0.65
CA LYS A 114 -8.13 12.67 -0.53
C LYS A 114 -8.36 12.00 -1.91
N TRP A 115 -8.60 12.80 -2.95
CA TRP A 115 -8.78 12.30 -4.31
C TRP A 115 -7.51 11.66 -4.86
N GLU A 116 -6.35 12.29 -4.67
CA GLU A 116 -5.04 11.73 -5.05
C GLU A 116 -4.78 10.37 -4.36
N ALA A 117 -5.06 10.27 -3.05
CA ALA A 117 -4.93 9.02 -2.32
C ALA A 117 -5.85 7.92 -2.86
N GLY A 118 -7.10 8.26 -3.21
CA GLY A 118 -8.03 7.33 -3.85
C GLY A 118 -7.57 6.86 -5.22
N GLU A 119 -6.98 7.75 -6.01
CA GLU A 119 -6.44 7.44 -7.33
C GLU A 119 -5.21 6.50 -7.24
N GLU A 120 -4.35 6.68 -6.23
CA GLU A 120 -3.23 5.76 -5.98
C GLU A 120 -3.72 4.35 -5.60
N VAL A 121 -4.72 4.24 -4.72
CA VAL A 121 -5.35 2.95 -4.37
C VAL A 121 -5.99 2.31 -5.59
N ARG A 122 -6.74 3.07 -6.40
CA ARG A 122 -7.40 2.57 -7.61
C ARG A 122 -6.38 1.95 -8.57
N LYS A 123 -5.28 2.66 -8.86
CA LYS A 123 -4.21 2.16 -9.74
C LYS A 123 -3.57 0.88 -9.21
N ALA A 124 -3.37 0.80 -7.90
CA ALA A 124 -2.81 -0.39 -7.27
C ALA A 124 -3.76 -1.59 -7.39
N LEU A 125 -5.07 -1.38 -7.16
CA LEU A 125 -6.10 -2.42 -7.30
C LEU A 125 -6.29 -2.89 -8.75
N GLU A 126 -6.20 -1.98 -9.74
CA GLU A 126 -6.25 -2.36 -11.16
C GLU A 126 -5.09 -3.27 -11.56
N ALA A 127 -3.92 -3.12 -10.94
CA ALA A 127 -2.78 -4.00 -11.14
C ALA A 127 -2.98 -5.40 -10.51
N PHE A 128 -3.90 -5.57 -9.56
CA PHE A 128 -4.31 -6.88 -9.07
C PHE A 128 -5.43 -7.49 -9.92
N ASP A 129 -6.36 -6.67 -10.38
CA ASP A 129 -7.56 -7.10 -11.09
C ASP A 129 -7.31 -7.27 -12.60
N HIS A 130 -6.23 -7.93 -13.00
CA HIS A 130 -5.99 -8.32 -14.40
C HIS A 130 -7.01 -9.38 -14.88
N GLY A 131 -8.32 -9.06 -14.85
CA GLY A 131 -9.40 -9.74 -15.56
C GLY A 131 -10.37 -10.61 -14.74
N ILE A 132 -10.34 -10.59 -13.40
CA ILE A 132 -11.24 -11.45 -12.61
C ILE A 132 -12.62 -10.78 -12.41
N SER A 133 -12.67 -9.46 -12.28
CA SER A 133 -13.96 -8.73 -12.19
C SER A 133 -14.78 -8.77 -13.48
N THR A 134 -14.19 -9.04 -14.64
CA THR A 134 -14.93 -9.22 -15.92
C THR A 134 -15.62 -10.58 -16.02
N TYR A 135 -15.20 -11.59 -15.24
CA TYR A 135 -15.75 -12.94 -15.33
C TYR A 135 -17.07 -13.13 -14.56
N LYS A 136 -17.37 -12.27 -13.56
CA LYS A 136 -18.63 -12.35 -12.80
C LYS A 136 -19.79 -11.52 -13.38
N GLY A 137 -19.58 -10.85 -14.52
CA GLY A 137 -20.60 -10.05 -15.21
C GLY A 137 -21.18 -10.65 -16.49
N LYS A 138 -20.73 -11.84 -16.92
CA LYS A 138 -21.33 -12.58 -18.04
C LYS A 138 -22.08 -13.81 -17.54
N CYS A 139 -23.21 -13.58 -16.88
CA CYS A 139 -24.27 -14.58 -16.91
C CYS A 139 -24.79 -14.63 -18.35
N ASN A 140 -24.83 -15.84 -18.90
CA ASN A 140 -25.38 -16.16 -20.22
C ASN A 140 -26.84 -15.67 -20.33
N GLU A 141 -27.14 -14.93 -21.39
CA GLU A 141 -28.46 -14.90 -22.04
C GLU A 141 -28.42 -15.79 -23.28
#